data_AF-A0A7C6DKL2-F1
#
_entry.id   AF-A0A7C6DKL2-F1
#
_cell.length_a   1.000
_cell.length_b   1.000
_cell.length_c   1.000
_cell.angle_alpha   90.00
_cell.angle_beta   90.00
_cell.angle_gamma   90.00
#
_symmetry.space_group_name_H-M   'P 1'
#
loop_
_entity.id
_entity.type
_entity.pdbx_description
1 polymer ?
#
loop_
_entity_poly.entity_id
_entity_poly.type
_entity_poly.pdbx_seq_one_letter_code
_entity_poly.pdbx_strand_id
1 'polypeptide(L)'
;MTRRKVLAGIGLLAGSTVGASVLAACGAPATPTAAPKPTEAPKAAAPTTAPAAPTTAPAAPTTAPAAPTAALKPTEAPKPTEAPKPTAAPAGAELAKEQVFRFNILGEPQTVDPSHAEDTNTSVILQQIFCNLVRYKPDLSVEPAVAESWTISPDGKTYTFKLRDTKWSDGRPVTAKDFEYSFKRLADPKVASPYANFIYVIAGAQAYNEALGTKEKPLTPSDADLQKLRDAVAVKALDDKTLEIKLASAASFFLSILAHGNLAPLRQDVIDKFGDKWTDPANIVSNGPFVLKSWVPKSKITLTRNPNYWDKAPTLERIELTFVTEDATAFASYQNNELDVSAGIPDAQIPQIRNDAKLKNEIVETTQLATYYVGFNTKDKVFADKRVRQAFQM
;
A
#
# COMPACT_ATOMS: atom_id res chain seq x y z
N MET A 1 2.18 -12.67 30.59
CA MET A 1 2.02 -12.52 29.12
C MET A 1 3.40 -12.24 28.54
N THR A 2 3.83 -12.91 27.47
CA THR A 2 5.19 -12.69 26.91
C THR A 2 5.23 -11.42 26.05
N ARG A 3 6.38 -10.73 26.00
CA ARG A 3 6.65 -9.57 25.12
C ARG A 3 6.13 -9.80 23.69
N ARG A 4 6.31 -11.02 23.18
CA ARG A 4 5.89 -11.45 21.85
C ARG A 4 4.39 -11.54 21.65
N LYS A 5 3.62 -11.96 22.66
CA LYS A 5 2.16 -12.00 22.55
C LYS A 5 1.54 -10.60 22.41
N VAL A 6 2.15 -9.58 23.01
CA VAL A 6 1.70 -8.19 22.87
C VAL A 6 2.08 -7.64 21.49
N LEU A 7 3.25 -8.02 20.97
CA LEU A 7 3.78 -7.55 19.68
C LEU A 7 3.24 -8.34 18.47
N ALA A 8 2.78 -9.59 18.64
CA ALA A 8 2.22 -10.41 17.57
C ALA A 8 0.91 -9.83 16.99
N GLY A 9 0.09 -9.17 17.82
CA GLY A 9 -1.07 -8.41 17.35
C GLY A 9 -0.71 -7.16 16.55
N ILE A 10 0.53 -6.67 16.65
CA ILE A 10 1.09 -5.53 15.91
C ILE A 10 1.75 -6.00 14.61
N GLY A 11 2.45 -7.14 14.64
CA GLY A 11 3.08 -7.77 13.47
C GLY A 11 2.09 -8.23 12.40
N LEU A 12 0.87 -8.62 12.79
CA LEU A 12 -0.22 -8.97 11.86
C LEU A 12 -0.56 -7.83 10.89
N LEU A 13 -0.42 -6.58 11.34
CA LEU A 13 -0.65 -5.41 10.53
C LEU A 13 0.57 -5.03 9.67
N ALA A 14 1.78 -5.26 10.17
CA ALA A 14 3.00 -4.97 9.42
C ALA A 14 3.33 -5.99 8.31
N GLY A 15 2.88 -7.25 8.42
CA GLY A 15 3.20 -8.33 7.47
C GLY A 15 2.20 -8.51 6.31
N SER A 16 1.04 -7.86 6.37
CA SER A 16 0.11 -7.78 5.24
C SER A 16 0.16 -6.35 4.72
N THR A 17 0.23 -6.14 3.41
CA THR A 17 0.17 -4.83 2.72
C THR A 17 -1.13 -4.04 2.99
N VAL A 18 -1.94 -4.51 3.93
CA VAL A 18 -3.32 -4.15 4.20
C VAL A 18 -3.52 -3.77 5.68
N GLY A 19 -2.51 -3.93 6.55
CA GLY A 19 -2.60 -3.55 7.96
C GLY A 19 -1.97 -2.19 8.28
N ALA A 20 -2.65 -1.10 7.94
CA ALA A 20 -2.21 0.20 8.40
C ALA A 20 -2.52 0.39 9.91
N SER A 21 -1.54 0.97 10.62
CA SER A 21 -1.66 1.63 11.94
C SER A 21 -1.96 0.75 13.16
N VAL A 22 -0.95 0.04 13.69
CA VAL A 22 -0.93 -0.31 15.13
C VAL A 22 0.44 -0.02 15.72
N LEU A 23 0.78 1.26 15.93
CA LEU A 23 1.83 1.60 16.90
C LEU A 23 1.45 2.72 17.88
N ALA A 24 0.19 3.18 17.86
CA ALA A 24 -0.31 4.22 18.75
C ALA A 24 -1.54 3.76 19.58
N ALA A 25 -1.38 2.76 20.45
CA ALA A 25 -2.36 2.46 21.50
C ALA A 25 -1.60 2.30 22.83
N CYS A 26 -1.63 3.29 23.72
CA CYS A 26 -2.34 3.19 25.02
C CYS A 26 -2.87 4.56 25.47
N GLY A 27 -4.17 4.67 25.76
CA GLY A 27 -4.82 5.90 26.24
C GLY A 27 -6.15 6.14 25.52
N ALA A 28 -7.26 6.02 26.26
CA ALA A 28 -8.62 6.25 25.77
C ALA A 28 -8.80 7.71 25.31
N PRO A 29 -9.52 7.97 24.20
CA PRO A 29 -9.90 9.32 23.83
C PRO A 29 -11.06 9.81 24.71
N ALA A 30 -11.01 11.09 25.10
CA ALA A 30 -12.19 11.82 25.54
C ALA A 30 -13.24 11.81 24.41
N THR A 31 -14.50 11.72 24.81
CA THR A 31 -15.70 11.59 23.96
C THR A 31 -15.69 12.59 22.80
N PRO A 32 -15.78 12.14 21.52
CA PRO A 32 -15.98 13.05 20.40
C PRO A 32 -17.47 13.40 20.26
N THR A 33 -17.77 14.70 20.12
CA THR A 33 -19.07 15.20 19.66
C THR A 33 -19.41 14.60 18.29
N ALA A 34 -20.65 14.15 18.12
CA ALA A 34 -21.11 13.38 16.98
C ALA A 34 -20.85 14.07 15.62
N ALA A 35 -20.18 13.35 14.71
CA ALA A 35 -20.10 13.69 13.30
C ALA A 35 -21.40 13.29 12.56
N PRO A 36 -21.87 14.07 11.56
CA PRO A 36 -23.06 13.73 10.79
C PRO A 36 -22.84 12.50 9.89
N LYS A 37 -23.88 11.67 9.79
CA LYS A 37 -23.93 10.43 9.01
C LYS A 37 -23.72 10.70 7.50
N PRO A 38 -22.94 9.88 6.77
CA PRO A 38 -22.88 9.97 5.31
C PRO A 38 -24.23 9.65 4.68
N THR A 39 -24.66 10.47 3.72
CA THR A 39 -25.88 10.26 2.93
C THR A 39 -25.69 9.07 1.99
N GLU A 40 -26.67 8.17 1.98
CA GLU A 40 -26.72 6.94 1.20
C GLU A 40 -26.71 7.23 -0.32
N ALA A 41 -25.86 6.51 -1.07
CA ALA A 41 -25.78 6.65 -2.53
C ALA A 41 -27.04 6.06 -3.21
N PRO A 42 -27.54 6.64 -4.33
CA PRO A 42 -28.74 6.14 -4.98
C PRO A 42 -28.48 4.81 -5.72
N LYS A 43 -29.47 3.92 -5.62
CA LYS A 43 -29.51 2.57 -6.19
C LYS A 43 -29.58 2.63 -7.73
N ALA A 44 -28.70 1.91 -8.43
CA ALA A 44 -28.71 1.80 -9.88
C ALA A 44 -30.00 1.11 -10.39
N ALA A 45 -30.59 1.66 -11.45
CA ALA A 45 -31.78 1.12 -12.12
C ALA A 45 -31.43 -0.11 -13.00
N ALA A 46 -32.33 -1.09 -13.03
CA ALA A 46 -32.20 -2.33 -13.80
C ALA A 46 -32.34 -2.09 -15.32
N PRO A 47 -31.64 -2.86 -16.18
CA PRO A 47 -31.77 -2.72 -17.63
C PRO A 47 -33.04 -3.40 -18.16
N THR A 48 -33.82 -2.68 -18.95
CA THR A 48 -34.95 -3.19 -19.74
C THR A 48 -34.44 -3.77 -21.07
N THR A 49 -34.99 -4.94 -21.44
CA THR A 49 -34.71 -5.66 -22.68
C THR A 49 -35.57 -5.12 -23.84
N ALA A 50 -34.99 -5.03 -25.03
CA ALA A 50 -35.71 -4.83 -26.29
C ALA A 50 -35.20 -5.85 -27.35
N PRO A 51 -36.04 -6.31 -28.30
CA PRO A 51 -35.80 -7.51 -29.09
C PRO A 51 -35.09 -7.26 -30.43
N ALA A 52 -34.31 -8.24 -30.88
CA ALA A 52 -33.60 -8.25 -32.16
C ALA A 52 -34.46 -8.81 -33.30
N ALA A 53 -34.32 -8.23 -34.50
CA ALA A 53 -34.92 -8.67 -35.77
C ALA A 53 -33.97 -9.60 -36.55
N PRO A 54 -34.47 -10.43 -37.50
CA PRO A 54 -33.72 -11.56 -38.06
C PRO A 54 -33.02 -11.21 -39.38
N THR A 55 -31.84 -11.79 -39.61
CA THR A 55 -31.25 -11.91 -40.96
C THR A 55 -30.69 -13.31 -41.18
N THR A 56 -31.10 -13.89 -42.30
CA THR A 56 -30.87 -15.24 -42.80
C THR A 56 -29.44 -15.49 -43.28
N ALA A 57 -28.91 -16.69 -42.99
CA ALA A 57 -27.67 -17.26 -43.51
C ALA A 57 -27.84 -17.94 -44.88
N PRO A 58 -26.73 -18.35 -45.53
CA PRO A 58 -26.66 -19.69 -46.12
C PRO A 58 -25.52 -20.57 -45.55
N ALA A 59 -25.82 -21.87 -45.46
CA ALA A 59 -25.06 -23.08 -45.07
C ALA A 59 -23.77 -23.34 -45.89
N ALA A 60 -22.81 -24.25 -45.61
CA ALA A 60 -22.27 -25.07 -44.49
C ALA A 60 -20.90 -25.66 -45.03
N PRO A 61 -20.04 -26.37 -44.28
CA PRO A 61 -20.34 -27.76 -43.89
C PRO A 61 -19.95 -28.12 -42.44
N THR A 62 -20.64 -29.16 -42.01
CA THR A 62 -20.71 -29.80 -40.70
C THR A 62 -19.46 -30.57 -40.27
N THR A 63 -18.98 -30.28 -39.06
CA THR A 63 -18.29 -31.25 -38.20
C THR A 63 -19.00 -31.27 -36.85
N ALA A 64 -19.29 -32.48 -36.34
CA ALA A 64 -20.11 -32.74 -35.15
C ALA A 64 -19.62 -31.99 -33.90
N PRO A 65 -20.51 -31.44 -33.05
CA PRO A 65 -20.11 -30.84 -31.78
C PRO A 65 -19.78 -31.95 -30.76
N ALA A 66 -18.60 -31.88 -30.15
CA ALA A 66 -18.28 -32.63 -28.95
C ALA A 66 -19.26 -32.24 -27.82
N ALA A 67 -19.65 -33.23 -27.01
CA ALA A 67 -20.57 -33.09 -25.90
C ALA A 67 -20.15 -31.97 -24.91
N PRO A 68 -21.11 -31.24 -24.31
CA PRO A 68 -20.78 -30.18 -23.36
C PRO A 68 -20.15 -30.79 -22.11
N THR A 69 -18.91 -30.40 -21.84
CA THR A 69 -18.23 -30.68 -20.58
C THR A 69 -19.04 -30.03 -19.46
N ALA A 70 -19.40 -30.81 -18.44
CA ALA A 70 -20.21 -30.35 -17.31
C ALA A 70 -19.59 -29.09 -16.70
N ALA A 71 -20.39 -28.02 -16.60
CA ALA A 71 -20.01 -26.81 -15.89
C ALA A 71 -19.70 -27.16 -14.42
N LEU A 72 -18.45 -26.93 -14.01
CA LEU A 72 -18.08 -26.98 -12.61
C LEU A 72 -18.93 -25.95 -11.86
N LYS A 73 -19.74 -26.42 -10.90
CA LYS A 73 -20.49 -25.55 -9.99
C LYS A 73 -19.49 -24.66 -9.24
N PRO A 74 -19.76 -23.35 -9.09
CA PRO A 74 -18.95 -22.48 -8.25
C PRO A 74 -18.89 -23.06 -6.84
N THR A 75 -17.69 -23.44 -6.40
CA THR A 75 -17.45 -23.74 -4.99
C THR A 75 -17.62 -22.44 -4.22
N GLU A 76 -18.48 -22.46 -3.21
CA GLU A 76 -18.76 -21.30 -2.34
C GLU A 76 -17.43 -20.83 -1.74
N ALA A 77 -17.08 -19.55 -1.97
CA ALA A 77 -15.87 -18.97 -1.43
C ALA A 77 -15.89 -19.07 0.11
N PRO A 78 -14.80 -19.52 0.77
CA PRO A 78 -14.76 -19.57 2.21
C PRO A 78 -15.04 -18.18 2.79
N LYS A 79 -15.97 -18.13 3.74
CA LYS A 79 -16.35 -16.90 4.44
C LYS A 79 -15.07 -16.25 5.01
N PRO A 80 -14.84 -14.94 4.80
CA PRO A 80 -13.65 -14.27 5.32
C PRO A 80 -13.52 -14.54 6.82
N THR A 81 -12.38 -15.09 7.22
CA THR A 81 -12.06 -15.22 8.64
C THR A 81 -11.86 -13.81 9.17
N GLU A 82 -12.62 -13.43 10.20
CA GLU A 82 -12.53 -12.11 10.83
C GLU A 82 -11.08 -11.88 11.26
N ALA A 83 -10.49 -10.74 10.86
CA ALA A 83 -9.14 -10.38 11.25
C ALA A 83 -9.01 -10.44 12.78
N PRO A 84 -7.98 -11.08 13.34
CA PRO A 84 -7.76 -11.13 14.78
C PRO A 84 -7.85 -9.71 15.37
N LYS A 85 -8.83 -9.48 16.25
CA LYS A 85 -8.94 -8.20 16.95
C LYS A 85 -7.65 -7.99 17.75
N PRO A 86 -6.99 -6.82 17.68
CA PRO A 86 -5.78 -6.54 18.45
C PRO A 86 -6.05 -6.88 19.91
N THR A 87 -5.32 -7.86 20.45
CA THR A 87 -5.46 -8.21 21.85
C THR A 87 -4.87 -7.04 22.63
N ALA A 88 -5.71 -6.22 23.23
CA ALA A 88 -5.26 -5.12 24.07
C ALA A 88 -4.32 -5.69 25.13
N ALA A 89 -3.18 -5.02 25.34
CA ALA A 89 -2.30 -5.34 26.45
C ALA A 89 -3.14 -5.34 27.74
N PRO A 90 -2.98 -6.33 28.65
CA PRO A 90 -3.76 -6.39 29.86
C PRO A 90 -3.62 -5.07 30.63
N ALA A 91 -4.74 -4.54 31.11
CA ALA A 91 -4.75 -3.29 31.86
C ALA A 91 -3.78 -3.41 33.05
N GLY A 92 -2.81 -2.49 33.16
CA GLY A 92 -1.75 -2.53 34.17
C GLY A 92 -0.48 -3.28 33.77
N ALA A 93 -0.32 -3.72 32.52
CA ALA A 93 0.95 -4.24 32.03
C ALA A 93 2.02 -3.15 32.04
N GLU A 94 3.11 -3.37 32.78
CA GLU A 94 4.27 -2.48 32.78
C GLU A 94 4.95 -2.53 31.40
N LEU A 95 5.27 -1.34 30.87
CA LEU A 95 6.02 -1.23 29.62
C LEU A 95 7.44 -1.75 29.83
N ALA A 96 7.98 -2.45 28.82
CA ALA A 96 9.38 -2.85 28.84
C ALA A 96 10.31 -1.63 28.99
N LYS A 97 11.46 -1.83 29.65
CA LYS A 97 12.49 -0.77 29.77
C LYS A 97 13.00 -0.28 28.41
N GLU A 98 13.09 -1.17 27.44
CA GLU A 98 13.42 -0.86 26.06
C GLU A 98 12.20 -1.04 25.17
N GLN A 99 11.80 0.02 24.47
CA GLN A 99 10.68 0.02 23.53
C GLN A 99 11.17 -0.23 22.11
N VAL A 100 11.80 -1.40 21.90
CA VAL A 100 12.39 -1.82 20.62
C VAL A 100 11.57 -2.94 20.02
N PHE A 101 11.25 -2.84 18.73
CA PHE A 101 10.61 -3.92 17.96
C PHE A 101 11.57 -4.45 16.90
N ARG A 102 11.81 -5.77 16.91
CA ARG A 102 12.73 -6.45 15.99
C ARG A 102 11.95 -7.35 15.04
N PHE A 103 12.03 -7.06 13.75
CA PHE A 103 11.26 -7.76 12.73
C PHE A 103 12.13 -8.13 11.54
N ASN A 104 12.03 -9.38 11.09
CA ASN A 104 12.69 -9.82 9.86
C ASN A 104 11.75 -9.62 8.66
N ILE A 105 12.19 -8.81 7.69
CA ILE A 105 11.44 -8.54 6.45
C ILE A 105 11.93 -9.38 5.27
N LEU A 106 12.62 -10.50 5.55
CA LEU A 106 13.14 -11.49 4.61
C LEU A 106 14.28 -10.99 3.70
N GLY A 107 14.17 -9.81 3.12
CA GLY A 107 15.14 -9.29 2.17
C GLY A 107 15.29 -7.78 2.24
N GLU A 108 16.40 -7.30 1.68
CA GLU A 108 16.69 -5.88 1.59
C GLU A 108 15.70 -5.17 0.63
N PRO A 109 15.05 -4.07 1.05
CA PRO A 109 14.20 -3.27 0.15
C PRO A 109 15.05 -2.64 -0.95
N GLN A 110 14.47 -2.44 -2.14
CA GLN A 110 15.21 -1.83 -3.26
C GLN A 110 15.39 -0.33 -3.09
N THR A 111 14.45 0.33 -2.39
CA THR A 111 14.44 1.77 -2.20
C THR A 111 13.62 2.14 -0.98
N VAL A 112 13.64 3.42 -0.60
CA VAL A 112 12.63 4.05 0.28
C VAL A 112 12.02 5.28 -0.38
N ASP A 113 12.21 5.44 -1.69
CA ASP A 113 11.53 6.45 -2.50
C ASP A 113 10.12 5.96 -2.86
N PRO A 114 9.04 6.61 -2.37
CA PRO A 114 7.67 6.27 -2.74
C PRO A 114 7.40 6.19 -4.24
N SER A 115 8.06 6.99 -5.08
CA SER A 115 7.81 6.96 -6.53
C SER A 115 8.47 5.77 -7.23
N HIS A 116 9.39 5.06 -6.59
CA HIS A 116 10.09 3.90 -7.15
C HIS A 116 9.82 2.59 -6.41
N ALA A 117 9.01 2.63 -5.36
CA ALA A 117 8.67 1.44 -4.58
C ALA A 117 7.77 0.48 -5.38
N GLU A 118 8.18 -0.78 -5.48
CA GLU A 118 7.40 -1.83 -6.18
C GLU A 118 7.30 -3.17 -5.44
N ASP A 119 7.96 -3.30 -4.30
CA ASP A 119 8.00 -4.52 -3.50
C ASP A 119 7.35 -4.35 -2.11
N THR A 120 7.05 -5.48 -1.49
CA THR A 120 6.39 -5.52 -0.17
C THR A 120 7.29 -5.01 0.95
N ASN A 121 8.60 -5.22 0.89
CA ASN A 121 9.53 -4.84 1.95
C ASN A 121 9.69 -3.33 2.02
N THR A 122 9.79 -2.69 0.86
CA THR A 122 9.72 -1.23 0.75
C THR A 122 8.40 -0.71 1.31
N SER A 123 7.27 -1.35 0.96
CA SER A 123 5.93 -0.94 1.44
C SER A 123 5.83 -0.95 2.97
N VAL A 124 6.39 -1.97 3.65
CA VAL A 124 6.44 -2.02 5.13
C VAL A 124 7.12 -0.79 5.70
N ILE A 125 8.23 -0.36 5.11
CA ILE A 125 9.01 0.80 5.57
C ILE A 125 8.26 2.10 5.29
N LEU A 126 7.73 2.28 4.07
CA LEU A 126 7.00 3.49 3.69
C LEU A 126 5.82 3.77 4.63
N GLN A 127 5.09 2.73 5.04
CA GLN A 127 3.99 2.86 6.00
C GLN A 127 4.43 3.34 7.39
N GLN A 128 5.71 3.16 7.76
CA GLN A 128 6.25 3.65 9.03
C GLN A 128 6.80 5.08 8.92
N ILE A 129 7.37 5.44 7.77
CA ILE A 129 8.10 6.71 7.63
C ILE A 129 7.29 7.81 6.95
N PHE A 130 6.25 7.48 6.19
CA PHE A 130 5.34 8.44 5.56
C PHE A 130 3.90 8.31 6.07
N CYS A 131 3.14 9.40 5.94
CA CYS A 131 1.72 9.47 6.26
C CYS A 131 0.98 10.15 5.10
N ASN A 132 0.01 9.44 4.52
CA ASN A 132 -0.73 9.90 3.35
C ASN A 132 -1.90 10.83 3.72
N LEU A 133 -2.68 11.27 2.74
CA LEU A 133 -3.94 11.99 2.95
C LEU A 133 -4.90 11.20 3.85
N VAL A 134 -5.01 9.89 3.59
CA VAL A 134 -5.85 8.93 4.30
C VAL A 134 -5.07 7.66 4.61
N ARG A 135 -5.56 6.82 5.52
CA ARG A 135 -4.96 5.52 5.85
C ARG A 135 -6.04 4.45 6.02
N TYR A 136 -5.65 3.18 5.99
CA TYR A 136 -6.57 2.09 6.31
C TYR A 136 -6.75 1.93 7.83
N LYS A 137 -7.95 1.55 8.22
CA LYS A 137 -8.24 0.97 9.53
C LYS A 137 -7.89 -0.52 9.55
N PRO A 138 -7.84 -1.15 10.74
CA PRO A 138 -7.70 -2.60 10.83
C PRO A 138 -8.77 -3.41 10.10
N ASP A 139 -9.96 -2.84 9.87
CA ASP A 139 -11.06 -3.44 9.11
C ASP A 139 -11.03 -3.11 7.61
N LEU A 140 -9.96 -2.45 7.15
CA LEU A 140 -9.67 -2.07 5.76
C LEU A 140 -10.55 -0.95 5.22
N SER A 141 -11.39 -0.35 6.05
CA SER A 141 -12.05 0.91 5.71
C SER A 141 -11.04 2.07 5.74
N VAL A 142 -11.32 3.13 4.98
CA VAL A 142 -10.45 4.31 4.90
C VAL A 142 -10.79 5.29 6.03
N GLU A 143 -9.77 5.88 6.65
CA GLU A 143 -9.91 6.95 7.64
C GLU A 143 -9.00 8.16 7.37
N PRO A 144 -9.34 9.33 7.95
CA PRO A 144 -8.50 10.52 7.90
C PRO A 144 -7.06 10.27 8.40
N ALA A 145 -6.08 10.78 7.66
CA ALA A 145 -4.67 10.81 8.07
C ALA A 145 -4.17 12.26 8.00
N VAL A 146 -3.29 12.65 7.06
CA VAL A 146 -2.89 14.07 6.94
C VAL A 146 -4.07 14.97 6.57
N ALA A 147 -5.01 14.47 5.76
CA ALA A 147 -6.31 15.12 5.63
C ALA A 147 -7.15 14.82 6.87
N GLU A 148 -7.71 15.84 7.51
CA GLU A 148 -8.68 15.69 8.61
C GLU A 148 -10.10 15.49 8.11
N SER A 149 -10.41 15.98 6.90
CA SER A 149 -11.69 15.79 6.24
C SER A 149 -11.56 15.98 4.72
N TRP A 150 -12.60 15.57 3.99
CA TRP A 150 -12.73 15.84 2.57
C TRP A 150 -14.19 15.95 2.16
N THR A 151 -14.44 16.63 1.04
CA THR A 151 -15.73 16.64 0.35
C THR A 151 -15.60 15.99 -1.02
N ILE A 152 -16.71 15.44 -1.52
CA ILE A 152 -16.81 14.85 -2.86
C ILE A 152 -17.94 15.57 -3.58
N SER A 153 -17.70 16.06 -4.80
CA SER A 153 -18.73 16.70 -5.62
C SER A 153 -19.86 15.72 -5.98
N PRO A 154 -21.07 16.21 -6.32
CA PRO A 154 -22.22 15.34 -6.65
C PRO A 154 -21.98 14.38 -7.81
N ASP A 155 -21.10 14.73 -8.76
CA ASP A 155 -20.71 13.88 -9.89
C ASP A 155 -19.62 12.85 -9.53
N GLY A 156 -19.11 12.85 -8.29
CA GLY A 156 -18.10 11.92 -7.80
C GLY A 156 -16.68 12.17 -8.35
N LYS A 157 -16.42 13.32 -8.97
CA LYS A 157 -15.16 13.58 -9.68
C LYS A 157 -14.22 14.56 -8.99
N THR A 158 -14.72 15.45 -8.14
CA THR A 158 -13.88 16.44 -7.46
C THR A 158 -13.81 16.10 -5.98
N TYR A 159 -12.58 15.90 -5.49
CA TYR A 159 -12.27 15.66 -4.09
C TYR A 159 -11.53 16.88 -3.55
N THR A 160 -12.02 17.46 -2.46
CA THR A 160 -11.36 18.58 -1.80
C THR A 160 -10.99 18.18 -0.39
N PHE A 161 -9.70 18.00 -0.14
CA PHE A 161 -9.13 17.60 1.15
C PHE A 161 -8.77 18.84 1.97
N LYS A 162 -9.10 18.81 3.27
CA LYS A 162 -8.61 19.75 4.27
C LYS A 162 -7.53 19.07 5.10
N LEU A 163 -6.34 19.66 5.09
CA LEU A 163 -5.17 19.15 5.78
C LEU A 163 -5.11 19.70 7.19
N ARG A 164 -4.73 18.86 8.15
CA ARG A 164 -4.49 19.30 9.53
C ARG A 164 -3.15 20.03 9.66
N ASP A 165 -2.90 20.56 10.85
CA ASP A 165 -1.56 21.00 11.22
C ASP A 165 -0.68 19.80 11.59
N THR A 166 0.33 19.58 10.76
CA THR A 166 1.33 18.52 10.92
C THR A 166 2.66 18.97 10.34
N LYS A 167 3.72 18.27 10.74
CA LYS A 167 5.10 18.62 10.42
C LYS A 167 5.83 17.44 9.79
N TRP A 168 6.77 17.79 8.93
CA TRP A 168 7.86 16.94 8.50
C TRP A 168 8.81 16.64 9.68
N SER A 169 9.65 15.61 9.52
CA SER A 169 10.65 15.23 10.52
C SER A 169 11.66 16.33 10.82
N ASP A 170 11.90 17.25 9.89
CA ASP A 170 12.73 18.46 10.05
C ASP A 170 11.98 19.63 10.74
N GLY A 171 10.71 19.44 11.11
CA GLY A 171 9.88 20.42 11.81
C GLY A 171 9.14 21.40 10.90
N ARG A 172 9.38 21.38 9.58
CA ARG A 172 8.63 22.23 8.62
C ARG A 172 7.18 21.75 8.48
N PRO A 173 6.22 22.64 8.21
CA PRO A 173 4.83 22.24 8.03
C PRO A 173 4.67 21.35 6.78
N VAL A 174 3.82 20.33 6.86
CA VAL A 174 3.32 19.63 5.67
C VAL A 174 2.20 20.46 5.06
N THR A 175 2.24 20.63 3.74
CA THR A 175 1.31 21.48 2.99
C THR A 175 0.68 20.72 1.82
N ALA A 176 -0.39 21.27 1.25
CA ALA A 176 -1.01 20.74 0.04
C ALA A 176 -0.05 20.75 -1.16
N LYS A 177 0.94 21.66 -1.19
CA LYS A 177 1.96 21.71 -2.25
C LYS A 177 2.86 20.47 -2.25
N ASP A 178 3.13 19.88 -1.08
CA ASP A 178 3.93 18.66 -0.98
C ASP A 178 3.21 17.48 -1.66
N PHE A 179 1.88 17.41 -1.49
CA PHE A 179 1.07 16.42 -2.19
C PHE A 179 0.99 16.72 -3.68
N GLU A 180 0.65 17.94 -4.08
CA GLU A 180 0.62 18.33 -5.50
C GLU A 180 1.92 17.97 -6.22
N TYR A 181 3.06 18.27 -5.61
CA TYR A 181 4.36 17.86 -6.11
C TYR A 181 4.48 16.35 -6.23
N SER A 182 4.17 15.58 -5.17
CA SER A 182 4.22 14.11 -5.20
C SER A 182 3.40 13.48 -6.32
N PHE A 183 2.15 13.89 -6.48
CA PHE A 183 1.27 13.34 -7.52
C PHE A 183 1.81 13.64 -8.91
N LYS A 184 2.30 14.87 -9.13
CA LYS A 184 2.90 15.26 -10.41
C LYS A 184 4.22 14.54 -10.66
N ARG A 185 5.04 14.33 -9.63
CA ARG A 185 6.28 13.53 -9.70
C ARG A 185 5.98 12.07 -10.03
N LEU A 186 4.96 11.48 -9.40
CA LEU A 186 4.56 10.09 -9.67
C LEU A 186 4.10 9.90 -11.13
N ALA A 187 3.44 10.91 -11.70
CA ALA A 187 3.04 10.91 -13.11
C ALA A 187 4.17 11.28 -14.09
N ASP A 188 5.29 11.83 -13.62
CA ASP A 188 6.35 12.34 -14.49
C ASP A 188 6.99 11.20 -15.30
N PRO A 189 6.95 11.25 -16.65
CA PRO A 189 7.55 10.22 -17.50
C PRO A 189 9.06 10.08 -17.31
N LYS A 190 9.76 11.12 -16.81
CA LYS A 190 11.19 11.09 -16.52
C LYS A 190 11.51 10.37 -15.20
N VAL A 191 10.55 10.35 -14.27
CA VAL A 191 10.65 9.55 -13.02
C VAL A 191 10.37 8.08 -13.32
N ALA A 192 9.54 7.78 -14.34
CA ALA A 192 9.27 6.42 -14.79
C ALA A 192 8.80 5.49 -13.64
N SER A 193 7.92 6.01 -12.79
CA SER A 193 7.39 5.26 -11.65
C SER A 193 6.66 3.97 -12.11
N PRO A 194 6.96 2.80 -11.51
CA PRO A 194 6.22 1.57 -11.78
C PRO A 194 4.75 1.63 -11.34
N TYR A 195 4.40 2.62 -10.50
CA TYR A 195 3.06 2.84 -9.95
C TYR A 195 2.38 4.09 -10.51
N ALA A 196 2.89 4.71 -11.59
CA ALA A 196 2.26 5.88 -12.21
C ALA A 196 0.78 5.64 -12.59
N ASN A 197 0.44 4.42 -12.98
CA ASN A 197 -0.91 4.00 -13.33
C ASN A 197 -1.93 4.11 -12.18
N PHE A 198 -1.48 4.14 -10.91
CA PHE A 198 -2.39 4.29 -9.76
C PHE A 198 -3.17 5.60 -9.81
N ILE A 199 -2.58 6.64 -10.42
CA ILE A 199 -3.16 7.97 -10.47
C ILE A 199 -3.74 8.32 -11.85
N TYR A 200 -3.82 7.37 -12.80
CA TYR A 200 -4.39 7.63 -14.13
C TYR A 200 -5.87 8.04 -14.11
N VAL A 201 -6.58 7.70 -13.03
CA VAL A 201 -7.94 8.18 -12.81
C VAL A 201 -8.01 9.70 -12.56
N ILE A 202 -6.91 10.33 -12.15
CA ILE A 202 -6.79 11.78 -12.05
C ILE A 202 -6.70 12.36 -13.47
N ALA A 203 -7.52 13.37 -13.75
CA ALA A 203 -7.54 14.00 -15.06
C ALA A 203 -6.14 14.52 -15.44
N GLY A 204 -5.69 14.21 -16.66
CA GLY A 204 -4.38 14.62 -17.19
C GLY A 204 -3.19 13.73 -16.79
N ALA A 205 -3.30 12.91 -15.74
CA ALA A 205 -2.18 12.12 -15.23
C ALA A 205 -1.65 11.10 -16.25
N GLN A 206 -2.53 10.32 -16.89
CA GLN A 206 -2.14 9.34 -17.90
C GLN A 206 -1.47 10.01 -19.12
N ALA A 207 -2.07 11.10 -19.63
CA ALA A 207 -1.55 11.82 -20.78
C ALA A 207 -0.16 12.41 -20.52
N TYR A 208 0.10 12.87 -19.29
CA TYR A 208 1.42 13.34 -18.90
C TYR A 208 2.43 12.18 -18.78
N ASN A 209 2.04 11.06 -18.15
CA ASN A 209 2.94 9.92 -18.01
C ASN A 209 3.33 9.26 -19.34
N GLU A 210 2.44 9.30 -20.33
CA GLU A 210 2.68 8.73 -21.65
C GLU A 210 3.39 9.71 -22.61
N ALA A 211 3.74 10.91 -22.16
CA ALA A 211 4.20 12.01 -23.01
C ALA A 211 5.51 11.72 -23.77
N LEU A 212 6.37 10.84 -23.25
CA LEU A 212 7.62 10.42 -23.91
C LEU A 212 7.46 9.19 -24.81
N GLY A 213 6.25 8.64 -24.93
CA GLY A 213 5.98 7.42 -25.69
C GLY A 213 6.58 6.16 -25.06
N THR A 214 6.69 5.09 -25.85
CA THR A 214 7.32 3.83 -25.41
C THR A 214 8.73 3.71 -25.98
N LYS A 215 9.50 2.71 -25.52
CA LYS A 215 10.82 2.41 -26.12
C LYS A 215 10.71 2.07 -27.61
N GLU A 216 9.62 1.42 -28.02
CA GLU A 216 9.34 1.04 -29.41
C GLU A 216 8.82 2.23 -30.24
N LYS A 217 8.18 3.21 -29.59
CA LYS A 217 7.59 4.36 -30.25
C LYS A 217 7.84 5.63 -29.43
N PRO A 218 9.09 6.12 -29.37
CA PRO A 218 9.45 7.26 -28.56
C PRO A 218 8.85 8.55 -29.12
N LEU A 219 8.46 9.45 -28.22
CA LEU A 219 8.01 10.80 -28.54
C LEU A 219 9.00 11.81 -27.96
N THR A 220 9.13 12.96 -28.61
CA THR A 220 10.05 14.05 -28.22
C THR A 220 9.28 15.36 -28.06
N PRO A 221 8.35 15.46 -27.09
CA PRO A 221 7.65 16.71 -26.81
C PRO A 221 8.62 17.82 -26.44
N SER A 222 8.28 19.06 -26.77
CA SER A 222 9.06 20.21 -26.28
C SER A 222 8.92 20.34 -24.75
N ASP A 223 9.86 21.03 -24.09
CA ASP A 223 9.74 21.30 -22.65
C ASP A 223 8.46 22.08 -22.32
N ALA A 224 8.02 22.96 -23.22
CA ALA A 224 6.75 23.68 -23.07
C ALA A 224 5.54 22.75 -23.14
N ASP A 225 5.55 21.74 -24.02
CA ASP A 225 4.49 20.74 -24.12
C ASP A 225 4.46 19.82 -22.90
N LEU A 226 5.63 19.38 -22.42
CA LEU A 226 5.75 18.60 -21.18
C LEU A 226 5.24 19.38 -19.98
N GLN A 227 5.62 20.66 -19.86
CA GLN A 227 5.14 21.52 -18.79
C GLN A 227 3.62 21.71 -18.85
N LYS A 228 3.06 21.91 -20.05
CA LYS A 228 1.61 22.02 -20.26
C LYS A 228 0.88 20.74 -19.84
N LEU A 229 1.43 19.55 -20.16
CA LEU A 229 0.86 18.27 -19.74
C LEU A 229 0.96 18.08 -18.22
N ARG A 230 2.10 18.44 -17.62
CA ARG A 230 2.30 18.43 -16.16
C ARG A 230 1.28 19.33 -15.44
N ASP A 231 1.03 20.51 -15.96
CA ASP A 231 0.07 21.47 -15.39
C ASP A 231 -1.38 21.04 -15.59
N ALA A 232 -1.65 20.21 -16.60
CA ALA A 232 -2.96 19.59 -16.83
C ALA A 232 -3.27 18.43 -15.87
N VAL A 233 -2.27 17.89 -15.13
CA VAL A 233 -2.51 16.92 -14.06
C VAL A 233 -3.32 17.61 -12.96
N ALA A 234 -4.58 17.18 -12.81
CA ALA A 234 -5.58 17.89 -12.03
C ALA A 234 -5.50 17.62 -10.52
N VAL A 235 -4.33 17.90 -9.95
CA VAL A 235 -4.05 18.00 -8.52
C VAL A 235 -3.57 19.41 -8.25
N LYS A 236 -4.25 20.13 -7.36
CA LYS A 236 -3.99 21.54 -7.11
C LYS A 236 -4.05 21.86 -5.62
N ALA A 237 -2.97 22.39 -5.08
CA ALA A 237 -2.99 23.10 -3.81
C ALA A 237 -3.71 24.44 -4.01
N LEU A 238 -4.93 24.56 -3.48
CA LEU A 238 -5.68 25.82 -3.51
C LEU A 238 -5.08 26.83 -2.52
N ASP A 239 -4.56 26.32 -1.41
CA ASP A 239 -3.79 27.01 -0.38
C ASP A 239 -2.93 25.96 0.36
N ASP A 240 -2.21 26.35 1.41
CA ASP A 240 -1.31 25.44 2.13
C ASP A 240 -2.03 24.26 2.80
N LYS A 241 -3.35 24.34 3.04
CA LYS A 241 -4.15 23.35 3.77
C LYS A 241 -5.32 22.77 2.96
N THR A 242 -5.46 23.16 1.70
CA THR A 242 -6.56 22.70 0.84
C THR A 242 -6.01 22.11 -0.45
N LEU A 243 -6.22 20.81 -0.63
CA LEU A 243 -5.85 20.10 -1.85
C LEU A 243 -7.10 19.71 -2.63
N GLU A 244 -7.22 20.15 -3.87
CA GLU A 244 -8.26 19.74 -4.82
C GLU A 244 -7.68 18.70 -5.79
N ILE A 245 -8.40 17.58 -5.97
CA ILE A 245 -8.09 16.55 -6.97
C ILE A 245 -9.31 16.33 -7.84
N LYS A 246 -9.13 16.37 -9.17
CA LYS A 246 -10.20 16.08 -10.15
C LYS A 246 -9.92 14.81 -10.92
N LEU A 247 -10.91 13.95 -10.96
CA LEU A 247 -10.86 12.68 -11.67
C LEU A 247 -11.41 12.83 -13.10
N ALA A 248 -10.87 12.06 -14.02
CA ALA A 248 -11.41 11.93 -15.39
C ALA A 248 -12.80 11.27 -15.38
N SER A 249 -12.98 10.29 -14.49
CA SER A 249 -14.23 9.55 -14.26
C SER A 249 -14.43 9.32 -12.76
N ALA A 250 -15.70 9.16 -12.34
CA ALA A 250 -16.00 8.83 -10.96
C ALA A 250 -15.43 7.45 -10.62
N ALA A 251 -14.69 7.35 -9.51
CA ALA A 251 -14.07 6.11 -9.06
C ALA A 251 -14.26 5.94 -7.56
N SER A 252 -15.15 5.02 -7.17
CA SER A 252 -15.48 4.75 -5.77
C SER A 252 -14.30 4.22 -4.95
N PHE A 253 -13.32 3.61 -5.60
CA PHE A 253 -12.11 3.07 -4.99
C PHE A 253 -11.01 4.13 -4.77
N PHE A 254 -11.19 5.38 -5.21
CA PHE A 254 -10.12 6.38 -5.24
C PHE A 254 -9.51 6.64 -3.86
N LEU A 255 -10.35 6.78 -2.82
CA LEU A 255 -9.88 6.97 -1.44
C LEU A 255 -9.00 5.80 -0.95
N SER A 256 -9.31 4.56 -1.34
CA SER A 256 -8.51 3.39 -0.98
C SER A 256 -7.13 3.45 -1.65
N ILE A 257 -7.06 3.88 -2.91
CA ILE A 257 -5.77 4.08 -3.61
C ILE A 257 -4.91 5.13 -2.88
N LEU A 258 -5.52 6.21 -2.39
CA LEU A 258 -4.80 7.27 -1.66
C LEU A 258 -4.13 6.80 -0.37
N ALA A 259 -4.52 5.64 0.18
CA ALA A 259 -3.86 5.05 1.35
C ALA A 259 -2.56 4.29 1.00
N HIS A 260 -2.23 4.13 -0.29
CA HIS A 260 -1.04 3.39 -0.72
C HIS A 260 0.26 4.21 -0.58
N GLY A 261 1.34 3.60 -0.11
CA GLY A 261 2.60 4.30 0.23
C GLY A 261 3.22 5.09 -0.93
N ASN A 262 3.02 4.67 -2.19
CA ASN A 262 3.49 5.41 -3.37
C ASN A 262 2.86 6.81 -3.52
N LEU A 263 1.74 7.08 -2.84
CA LEU A 263 1.02 8.35 -2.88
C LEU A 263 1.34 9.24 -1.66
N ALA A 264 2.43 8.93 -0.94
CA ALA A 264 2.94 9.75 0.14
C ALA A 264 3.34 11.16 -0.35
N PRO A 265 3.18 12.20 0.51
CA PRO A 265 3.74 13.50 0.22
C PRO A 265 5.28 13.42 0.19
N LEU A 266 5.91 14.30 -0.57
CA LEU A 266 7.36 14.36 -0.78
C LEU A 266 7.82 15.81 -0.73
N ARG A 267 9.05 16.01 -0.25
CA ARG A 267 9.66 17.33 -0.14
C ARG A 267 10.47 17.66 -1.38
N GLN A 268 9.89 18.49 -2.25
CA GLN A 268 10.55 18.95 -3.47
C GLN A 268 11.93 19.56 -3.19
N ASP A 269 12.04 20.44 -2.19
CA ASP A 269 13.31 21.11 -1.87
C ASP A 269 14.40 20.14 -1.40
N VAL A 270 14.03 19.03 -0.77
CA VAL A 270 14.97 17.97 -0.35
C VAL A 270 15.43 17.18 -1.57
N ILE A 271 14.49 16.80 -2.45
CA ILE A 271 14.80 16.07 -3.69
C ILE A 271 15.66 16.93 -4.63
N ASP A 272 15.30 18.19 -4.85
CA ASP A 272 16.04 19.12 -5.70
C ASP A 272 17.47 19.35 -5.17
N LYS A 273 17.65 19.38 -3.84
CA LYS A 273 18.95 19.57 -3.19
C LYS A 273 19.85 18.35 -3.28
N PHE A 274 19.31 17.14 -3.06
CA PHE A 274 20.10 15.93 -2.88
C PHE A 274 20.05 14.96 -4.08
N GLY A 275 19.19 15.21 -5.07
CA GLY A 275 19.00 14.34 -6.23
C GLY A 275 18.73 12.91 -5.81
N ASP A 276 19.41 11.95 -6.44
CA ASP A 276 19.27 10.51 -6.16
C ASP A 276 19.59 10.12 -4.70
N LYS A 277 20.33 10.96 -3.97
CA LYS A 277 20.71 10.71 -2.57
C LYS A 277 19.69 11.26 -1.57
N TRP A 278 18.56 11.79 -2.02
CA TRP A 278 17.54 12.36 -1.12
C TRP A 278 16.98 11.33 -0.14
N THR A 279 17.03 10.04 -0.48
CA THR A 279 16.59 8.92 0.38
C THR A 279 17.64 8.43 1.36
N ASP A 280 18.89 8.91 1.30
CA ASP A 280 19.92 8.53 2.26
C ASP A 280 19.46 8.88 3.68
N PRO A 281 19.79 8.08 4.72
CA PRO A 281 19.35 8.34 6.10
C PRO A 281 19.69 9.73 6.65
N ALA A 282 20.72 10.40 6.10
CA ALA A 282 21.11 11.75 6.49
C ALA A 282 20.27 12.85 5.82
N ASN A 283 19.60 12.55 4.70
CA ASN A 283 18.95 13.52 3.83
C ASN A 283 17.43 13.40 3.84
N ILE A 284 16.90 12.18 4.00
CA ILE A 284 15.47 11.91 3.88
C ILE A 284 14.66 12.66 4.94
N VAL A 285 13.61 13.34 4.49
CA VAL A 285 12.65 14.02 5.35
C VAL A 285 11.29 13.36 5.13
N SER A 286 10.65 12.97 6.22
CA SER A 286 9.45 12.12 6.21
C SER A 286 8.42 12.61 7.22
N ASN A 287 7.14 12.24 7.09
CA ASN A 287 6.03 12.77 7.91
C ASN A 287 5.25 11.69 8.69
N GLY A 288 5.79 10.47 8.73
CA GLY A 288 5.21 9.33 9.45
C GLY A 288 5.63 9.24 10.93
N PRO A 289 5.15 8.19 11.64
CA PRO A 289 5.44 7.96 13.05
C PRO A 289 6.91 7.66 13.36
N PHE A 290 7.67 7.18 12.38
CA PHE A 290 9.11 6.93 12.50
C PHE A 290 9.89 7.67 11.40
N VAL A 291 11.19 7.77 11.59
CA VAL A 291 12.15 8.28 10.61
C VAL A 291 13.20 7.22 10.32
N LEU A 292 13.71 7.19 9.10
CA LEU A 292 14.84 6.34 8.73
C LEU A 292 16.11 6.85 9.44
N LYS A 293 16.63 6.07 10.39
CA LYS A 293 17.82 6.45 11.17
C LYS A 293 19.10 5.94 10.53
N SER A 294 19.09 4.69 10.05
CA SER A 294 20.24 4.07 9.40
C SER A 294 19.80 2.94 8.48
N TRP A 295 20.56 2.75 7.42
CA TRP A 295 20.47 1.59 6.54
C TRP A 295 21.87 1.00 6.42
N VAL A 296 22.05 -0.23 6.91
CA VAL A 296 23.28 -1.00 6.73
C VAL A 296 23.00 -2.04 5.64
N PRO A 297 23.61 -1.90 4.44
CA PRO A 297 23.30 -2.76 3.31
C PRO A 297 23.44 -4.23 3.64
N LYS A 298 22.53 -5.07 3.13
CA LYS A 298 22.46 -6.53 3.36
C LYS A 298 22.36 -6.97 4.82
N SER A 299 22.10 -6.04 5.75
CA SER A 299 22.07 -6.33 7.18
C SER A 299 20.75 -5.89 7.81
N LYS A 300 20.56 -4.57 7.97
CA LYS A 300 19.38 -4.03 8.63
C LYS A 300 19.08 -2.58 8.32
N ILE A 301 17.81 -2.22 8.46
CA ILE A 301 17.34 -0.84 8.62
C ILE A 301 16.97 -0.59 10.08
N THR A 302 17.27 0.60 10.58
CA THR A 302 16.78 1.08 11.87
C THR A 302 15.90 2.29 11.65
N LEU A 303 14.69 2.24 12.19
CA LEU A 303 13.76 3.37 12.26
C LEU A 303 13.68 3.85 13.70
N THR A 304 13.65 5.16 13.92
CA THR A 304 13.46 5.77 15.24
C THR A 304 12.22 6.63 15.26
N ARG A 305 11.60 6.75 16.43
CA ARG A 305 10.41 7.60 16.61
C ARG A 305 10.61 9.00 16.01
N ASN A 306 9.62 9.48 15.28
CA ASN A 306 9.54 10.86 14.81
C ASN A 306 8.95 11.75 15.93
N PRO A 307 9.73 12.67 16.53
CA PRO A 307 9.20 13.57 17.57
C PRO A 307 8.21 14.60 17.02
N ASN A 308 8.18 14.82 15.71
CA ASN A 308 7.31 15.78 15.04
C ASN A 308 6.00 15.16 14.49
N TYR A 309 5.73 13.88 14.77
CA TYR A 309 4.53 13.21 14.31
C TYR A 309 3.27 13.81 14.95
N TRP A 310 2.25 14.07 14.14
CA TRP A 310 1.05 14.81 14.56
C TRP A 310 0.08 14.00 15.42
N ASP A 311 0.00 12.68 15.18
CA ASP A 311 -0.89 11.80 15.91
C ASP A 311 -0.20 11.38 17.20
N LYS A 312 -0.89 10.57 18.00
CA LYS A 312 -0.34 9.99 19.21
C LYS A 312 1.04 9.37 18.97
N ALA A 313 2.00 9.85 19.75
CA ALA A 313 3.37 9.38 19.68
C ALA A 313 3.40 7.85 19.87
N PRO A 314 4.14 7.10 19.02
CA PRO A 314 4.21 5.64 19.12
C PRO A 314 4.61 5.18 20.52
N THR A 315 4.26 3.99 21.00
CA THR A 315 4.89 3.52 22.25
C THR A 315 6.34 3.12 22.00
N LEU A 316 6.64 2.59 20.81
CA LEU A 316 7.98 2.20 20.39
C LEU A 316 8.91 3.39 20.19
N GLU A 317 10.14 3.24 20.66
CA GLU A 317 11.25 4.16 20.40
C GLU A 317 11.98 3.81 19.10
N ARG A 318 12.06 2.52 18.78
CA ARG A 318 12.92 2.02 17.70
C ARG A 318 12.38 0.74 17.07
N ILE A 319 12.52 0.65 15.75
CA ILE A 319 12.24 -0.56 14.97
C ILE A 319 13.54 -1.01 14.30
N GLU A 320 13.89 -2.28 14.44
CA GLU A 320 15.00 -2.93 13.73
C GLU A 320 14.44 -3.91 12.71
N LEU A 321 14.73 -3.65 11.43
CA LEU A 321 14.28 -4.46 10.30
C LEU A 321 15.48 -5.23 9.74
N THR A 322 15.54 -6.55 9.91
CA THR A 322 16.62 -7.40 9.39
C THR A 322 16.28 -8.03 8.04
N PHE A 323 17.31 -8.45 7.29
CA PHE A 323 17.19 -8.99 5.92
C PHE A 323 17.64 -10.45 5.84
N VAL A 324 17.09 -11.34 6.67
CA VAL A 324 17.44 -12.77 6.68
C VAL A 324 16.52 -13.52 5.72
N THR A 325 17.08 -14.06 4.64
CA THR A 325 16.35 -14.73 3.55
C THR A 325 16.01 -16.18 3.86
N GLU A 326 16.77 -16.85 4.71
CA GLU A 326 16.56 -18.25 5.06
C GLU A 326 15.58 -18.38 6.23
N ASP A 327 14.42 -18.97 5.98
CA ASP A 327 13.38 -19.16 7.00
C ASP A 327 13.88 -19.90 8.25
N ALA A 328 14.75 -20.90 8.08
CA ALA A 328 15.33 -21.64 9.20
C ALA A 328 16.19 -20.74 10.11
N THR A 329 16.99 -19.85 9.51
CA THR A 329 17.83 -18.89 10.24
C THR A 329 16.99 -17.82 10.93
N ALA A 330 15.99 -17.28 10.23
CA ALA A 330 15.06 -16.31 10.80
C ALA A 330 14.25 -16.92 11.96
N PHE A 331 13.76 -18.14 11.80
CA PHE A 331 13.03 -18.84 12.85
C PHE A 331 13.92 -19.18 14.05
N ALA A 332 15.18 -19.58 13.86
CA ALA A 332 16.13 -19.78 14.95
C ALA A 332 16.42 -18.46 15.71
N SER A 333 16.59 -17.35 14.99
CA SER A 333 16.75 -16.00 15.58
C SER A 333 15.52 -15.61 16.41
N TYR A 334 14.32 -15.96 15.92
CA TYR A 334 13.10 -15.86 16.71
C TYR A 334 13.14 -16.78 17.94
N GLN A 335 13.55 -18.04 17.86
CA GLN A 335 13.63 -18.88 19.07
C GLN A 335 14.62 -18.34 20.11
N ASN A 336 15.70 -17.68 19.66
CA ASN A 336 16.77 -17.13 20.50
C ASN A 336 16.49 -15.74 21.12
N ASN A 337 15.30 -15.16 20.93
CA ASN A 337 14.96 -13.79 21.39
C ASN A 337 15.69 -12.65 20.67
N GLU A 338 16.24 -12.92 19.48
CA GLU A 338 16.86 -11.91 18.63
C GLU A 338 15.83 -11.21 17.73
N LEU A 339 14.71 -11.88 17.42
CA LEU A 339 13.54 -11.30 16.75
C LEU A 339 12.31 -11.29 17.65
N ASP A 340 11.47 -10.26 17.52
CA ASP A 340 10.14 -10.21 18.12
C ASP A 340 9.08 -10.84 17.20
N VAL A 341 9.27 -10.74 15.87
CA VAL A 341 8.46 -11.38 14.83
C VAL A 341 9.37 -11.93 13.73
N SER A 342 9.09 -13.15 13.27
CA SER A 342 9.68 -13.71 12.04
C SER A 342 8.59 -13.85 10.98
N ALA A 343 8.80 -13.26 9.80
CA ALA A 343 7.94 -13.48 8.64
C ALA A 343 8.13 -14.88 8.01
N GLY A 344 9.28 -15.51 8.27
CA GLY A 344 9.64 -16.83 7.77
C GLY A 344 9.47 -17.92 8.83
N ILE A 345 8.68 -18.95 8.52
CA ILE A 345 8.59 -20.20 9.28
C ILE A 345 8.78 -21.34 8.28
N PRO A 346 9.76 -22.24 8.46
CA PRO A 346 9.90 -23.39 7.57
C PRO A 346 8.63 -24.24 7.60
N ASP A 347 8.04 -24.54 6.44
CA ASP A 347 6.77 -25.29 6.31
C ASP A 347 6.78 -26.61 7.08
N ALA A 348 7.92 -27.33 7.04
CA ALA A 348 8.10 -28.60 7.74
C ALA A 348 7.99 -28.47 9.27
N GLN A 349 8.19 -27.28 9.84
CA GLN A 349 8.08 -27.03 11.28
C GLN A 349 6.68 -26.62 11.74
N ILE A 350 5.78 -26.24 10.83
CA ILE A 350 4.41 -25.81 11.19
C ILE A 350 3.67 -26.86 12.05
N PRO A 351 3.68 -28.18 11.72
CA PRO A 351 3.03 -29.19 12.57
C PRO A 351 3.62 -29.27 13.97
N GLN A 352 4.93 -29.07 14.12
CA GLN A 352 5.62 -29.12 15.42
C GLN A 352 5.26 -27.88 16.25
N ILE A 353 5.27 -26.69 15.62
CA ILE A 353 4.87 -25.43 16.24
C ILE A 353 3.44 -25.48 16.78
N ARG A 354 2.50 -26.03 16.01
CA ARG A 354 1.09 -26.17 16.41
C ARG A 354 0.90 -27.10 17.62
N ASN A 355 1.82 -28.05 17.81
CA ASN A 355 1.79 -29.00 18.94
C ASN A 355 2.63 -28.54 20.14
N ASP A 356 3.50 -27.56 19.99
CA ASP A 356 4.35 -27.05 21.06
C ASP A 356 3.55 -26.26 22.11
N ALA A 357 3.90 -26.41 23.39
CA ALA A 357 3.16 -25.79 24.49
C ALA A 357 3.20 -24.25 24.48
N LYS A 358 4.29 -23.66 23.99
CA LYS A 358 4.53 -22.22 23.96
C LYS A 358 4.24 -21.65 22.57
N LEU A 359 4.85 -22.20 21.54
CA LEU A 359 4.85 -21.66 20.17
C LEU A 359 3.48 -21.74 19.49
N LYS A 360 2.63 -22.70 19.86
CA LYS A 360 1.24 -22.77 19.33
C LYS A 360 0.42 -21.51 19.61
N ASN A 361 0.80 -20.75 20.65
CA ASN A 361 0.14 -19.50 21.02
C ASN A 361 0.88 -18.25 20.50
N GLU A 362 1.94 -18.44 19.73
CA GLU A 362 2.77 -17.38 19.15
C GLU A 362 2.74 -17.41 17.61
N ILE A 363 2.40 -18.56 16.99
CA ILE A 363 2.10 -18.63 15.56
C ILE A 363 0.83 -17.83 15.24
N VAL A 364 0.89 -17.08 14.15
CA VAL A 364 -0.21 -16.25 13.67
C VAL A 364 -0.44 -16.56 12.20
N GLU A 365 -1.64 -17.02 11.88
CA GLU A 365 -2.09 -17.30 10.52
C GLU A 365 -3.11 -16.25 10.10
N THR A 366 -2.91 -15.66 8.92
CA THR A 366 -3.80 -14.62 8.39
C THR A 366 -4.14 -14.88 6.94
N THR A 367 -5.38 -14.58 6.56
CA THR A 367 -5.79 -14.59 5.16
C THR A 367 -5.25 -13.33 4.48
N GLN A 368 -4.47 -13.51 3.42
CA GLN A 368 -3.95 -12.42 2.61
C GLN A 368 -4.77 -12.26 1.34
N LEU A 369 -5.01 -11.01 0.93
CA LEU A 369 -5.55 -10.68 -0.40
C LEU A 369 -4.44 -10.76 -1.45
N ALA A 370 -3.86 -11.95 -1.59
CA ALA A 370 -2.72 -12.22 -2.45
C ALA A 370 -2.90 -13.56 -3.19
N THR A 371 -2.37 -13.63 -4.40
CA THR A 371 -2.34 -14.84 -5.22
C THR A 371 -0.89 -15.14 -5.58
N TYR A 372 -0.40 -16.32 -5.19
CA TYR A 372 0.88 -16.82 -5.66
C TYR A 372 0.67 -17.58 -6.98
N TYR A 373 1.45 -17.26 -8.02
CA TYR A 373 1.30 -17.86 -9.35
C TYR A 373 2.62 -17.95 -10.11
N VAL A 374 2.67 -18.82 -11.11
CA VAL A 374 3.76 -18.89 -12.09
C VAL A 374 3.41 -18.00 -13.28
N GLY A 375 4.19 -16.94 -13.50
CA GLY A 375 4.05 -16.05 -14.65
C GLY A 375 4.83 -16.55 -15.87
N PHE A 376 4.17 -16.63 -17.02
CA PHE A 376 4.82 -16.99 -18.29
C PHE A 376 5.14 -15.74 -19.11
N ASN A 377 6.39 -15.60 -19.56
CA ASN A 377 6.76 -14.54 -20.50
C ASN A 377 6.18 -14.84 -21.88
N THR A 378 5.05 -14.20 -22.22
CA THR A 378 4.36 -14.43 -23.51
C THR A 378 5.08 -13.89 -24.73
N LYS A 379 6.19 -13.16 -24.55
CA LYS A 379 7.08 -12.71 -25.63
C LYS A 379 8.23 -13.69 -25.91
N ASP A 380 8.46 -14.67 -25.02
CA ASP A 380 9.44 -15.73 -25.26
C ASP A 380 8.93 -16.71 -26.33
N LYS A 381 9.84 -17.29 -27.12
CA LYS A 381 9.48 -18.17 -28.25
C LYS A 381 8.74 -19.42 -27.83
N VAL A 382 9.09 -20.01 -26.68
CA VAL A 382 8.46 -21.24 -26.16
C VAL A 382 7.14 -20.89 -25.49
N PHE A 383 7.16 -19.89 -24.61
CA PHE A 383 5.98 -19.52 -23.84
C PHE A 383 4.96 -18.67 -24.61
N ALA A 384 5.25 -18.23 -25.83
CA ALA A 384 4.27 -17.62 -26.73
C ALA A 384 3.15 -18.61 -27.13
N ASP A 385 3.48 -19.90 -27.28
CA ASP A 385 2.49 -20.93 -27.58
C ASP A 385 1.57 -21.18 -26.37
N LYS A 386 0.28 -20.90 -26.55
CA LYS A 386 -0.75 -21.11 -25.51
C LYS A 386 -0.78 -22.57 -25.03
N ARG A 387 -0.54 -23.53 -25.91
CA ARG A 387 -0.58 -24.97 -25.59
C ARG A 387 0.50 -25.35 -24.59
N VAL A 388 1.70 -24.76 -24.73
CA VAL A 388 2.80 -24.97 -23.78
C VAL A 388 2.39 -24.46 -22.40
N ARG A 389 1.84 -23.24 -22.30
CA ARG A 389 1.37 -22.69 -21.02
C ARG A 389 0.25 -23.53 -20.39
N GLN A 390 -0.68 -24.03 -21.21
CA GLN A 390 -1.77 -24.89 -20.74
C GLN A 390 -1.27 -26.24 -20.20
N ALA A 391 -0.17 -26.78 -20.71
CA ALA A 391 0.40 -28.03 -20.22
C ALA A 391 0.91 -27.95 -18.77
N PHE A 392 1.24 -26.75 -18.26
CA PHE A 392 1.61 -26.53 -16.85
C PHE A 392 0.40 -26.38 -15.91
N GLN A 393 -0.82 -26.29 -16.44
CA GLN A 393 -2.05 -26.16 -15.65
C GLN A 393 -2.66 -27.53 -15.27
N MET A 394 -1.95 -28.62 -15.56
CA MET A 394 -2.37 -30.00 -15.28
C MET A 394 -2.02 -30.44 -13.87
#